data_AF-A0A2S0L0Y2-F1
#
_entry.id   AF-A0A2S0L0Y2-F1
#
_cell.length_a   1.000
_cell.length_b   1.000
_cell.length_c   1.000
_cell.angle_alpha   90.00
_cell.angle_beta   90.00
_cell.angle_gamma   90.00
#
_symmetry.space_group_name_H-M   'P 1'
#
loop_
_entity.id
_entity.type
_entity.pdbx_description
1 polymer ?
#
loop_
_entity_poly.entity_id
_entity_poly.type
_entity_poly.pdbx_seq_one_letter_code
_entity_poly.pdbx_strand_id
1 'polypeptide(L)'
;MKKIALFGVLLAFFCIVNHTEANDNMNALNAKEQKIVAIAAYTARGDMPKLKTALAAGLDAGLTVNEIKEVLTQLYAYCGFPRSLNALGCYMVLLKEREAAGIRDAQGRQPGPLPAGKSIDFGAANQTKLCGAPVRGALFEFAPAIDEYLKAHLFGDIFGRDNLDWRTREIATIAALTAMPGVESQLNSHIAIGKHNGVTDAQVAEILETVRSSTVSAFPRGGENTAYAKYFSGKSYLARLTEDGRLNVPVANVTFEPGCRNNWHSHTGGQMLIAVGGIGYYQERGKTARRLVPGDVVEIPPDVDHWHGAAPDSWFSHLAIECNPATNKNTWLEPVSDADYKAATSGK
;
A
#
# COMPACT_ATOMS: atom_id res chain seq x y z
N MET A 1 0.15 75.47 -26.95
CA MET A 1 -0.30 74.16 -26.46
C MET A 1 0.05 73.07 -27.47
N LYS A 2 1.19 72.39 -27.34
CA LYS A 2 1.45 71.08 -27.97
C LYS A 2 2.30 70.27 -26.99
N LYS A 3 1.74 69.14 -26.56
CA LYS A 3 2.22 68.31 -25.45
C LYS A 3 3.44 67.49 -25.87
N ILE A 4 4.41 67.43 -24.96
CA ILE A 4 5.51 66.46 -24.90
C ILE A 4 4.90 65.11 -24.48
N ALA A 5 5.24 64.03 -25.17
CA ALA A 5 4.93 62.66 -24.72
C ALA A 5 6.25 61.88 -24.62
N LEU A 6 6.58 61.54 -23.37
CA LEU A 6 7.74 60.79 -22.93
C LEU A 6 7.38 59.29 -22.84
N PHE A 7 8.37 58.46 -23.17
CA PHE A 7 8.57 57.03 -22.91
C PHE A 7 7.57 56.26 -22.02
N GLY A 8 7.25 55.03 -22.48
CA GLY A 8 6.75 53.94 -21.64
C GLY A 8 7.00 52.59 -22.30
N VAL A 9 8.19 52.02 -22.07
CA VAL A 9 8.53 50.63 -22.42
C VAL A 9 7.73 49.72 -21.49
N LEU A 10 6.82 48.92 -22.05
CA LEU A 10 6.07 47.91 -21.33
C LEU A 10 6.99 46.70 -21.09
N LEU A 11 7.50 46.54 -19.87
CA LEU A 11 8.14 45.29 -19.43
C LEU A 11 7.06 44.21 -19.31
N ALA A 12 6.98 43.30 -20.27
CA ALA A 12 6.23 42.05 -20.12
C ALA A 12 7.03 41.12 -19.20
N PHE A 13 6.63 41.04 -17.93
CA PHE A 13 7.10 39.98 -17.04
C PHE A 13 6.54 38.64 -17.56
N PHE A 14 7.41 37.84 -18.15
CA PHE A 14 7.13 36.45 -18.51
C PHE A 14 6.99 35.64 -17.21
N CYS A 15 5.76 35.26 -16.85
CA CYS A 15 5.52 34.15 -15.94
C CYS A 15 5.86 32.85 -16.68
N ILE A 16 7.14 32.49 -16.70
CA ILE A 16 7.56 31.11 -16.97
C ILE A 16 7.34 30.36 -15.66
N VAL A 17 6.11 29.89 -15.44
CA VAL A 17 5.91 28.76 -14.52
C VAL A 17 6.58 27.58 -15.21
N ASN A 18 7.57 26.97 -14.56
CA ASN A 18 8.25 25.78 -15.06
C ASN A 18 7.19 24.73 -15.41
N HIS A 19 7.02 24.45 -16.71
CA HIS A 19 6.07 23.43 -17.19
C HIS A 19 6.33 22.05 -16.55
N THR A 20 7.54 21.81 -16.07
CA THR A 20 7.97 20.61 -15.35
C THR A 20 7.31 20.48 -13.96
N GLU A 21 7.27 21.54 -13.16
CA GLU A 21 6.67 21.50 -11.80
C GLU A 21 5.14 21.33 -11.83
N ALA A 22 4.49 21.90 -12.86
CA ALA A 22 3.04 21.74 -13.05
C ALA A 22 2.67 20.31 -13.50
N ASN A 23 3.56 19.63 -14.24
CA ASN A 23 3.35 18.26 -14.70
C ASN A 23 3.62 17.23 -13.58
N ASP A 24 4.61 17.49 -12.72
CA ASP A 24 4.94 16.62 -11.58
C ASP A 24 3.79 16.56 -10.55
N ASN A 25 3.06 17.66 -10.36
CA ASN A 25 1.92 17.75 -9.42
C ASN A 25 0.69 16.94 -9.88
N MET A 26 0.57 16.57 -11.16
CA MET A 26 -0.54 15.75 -11.66
C MET A 26 -0.24 14.24 -11.66
N ASN A 27 1.03 13.84 -11.45
CA ASN A 27 1.47 12.45 -11.52
C ASN A 27 1.65 11.78 -10.16
N ALA A 28 1.68 12.54 -9.06
CA ALA A 28 1.71 12.01 -7.69
C ALA A 28 0.34 12.11 -7.01
N LEU A 29 0.10 11.30 -5.98
CA LEU A 29 -1.04 11.50 -5.09
C LEU A 29 -0.85 12.79 -4.29
N ASN A 30 -1.92 13.56 -4.10
CA ASN A 30 -1.83 14.69 -3.17
C ASN A 30 -1.82 14.21 -1.71
N ALA A 31 -1.49 15.12 -0.78
CA ALA A 31 -1.35 14.79 0.64
C ALA A 31 -2.59 14.12 1.25
N LYS A 32 -3.81 14.55 0.87
CA LYS A 32 -5.07 13.95 1.35
C LYS A 32 -5.24 12.53 0.82
N GLU A 33 -5.00 12.33 -0.47
CA GLU A 33 -5.08 11.02 -1.12
C GLU A 33 -4.11 10.01 -0.52
N GLN A 34 -2.87 10.43 -0.24
CA GLN A 34 -1.89 9.58 0.47
C GLN A 34 -2.41 9.13 1.84
N LYS A 35 -3.13 9.99 2.58
CA LYS A 35 -3.74 9.58 3.86
C LYS A 35 -4.93 8.66 3.66
N ILE A 36 -5.75 8.87 2.63
CA ILE A 36 -6.84 7.96 2.26
C ILE A 36 -6.31 6.56 1.95
N VAL A 37 -5.20 6.45 1.20
CA VAL A 37 -4.53 5.17 0.92
C VAL A 37 -4.20 4.41 2.21
N ALA A 38 -3.58 5.09 3.18
CA ALA A 38 -3.24 4.47 4.46
C ALA A 38 -4.48 4.06 5.27
N ILE A 39 -5.48 4.94 5.38
CA ILE A 39 -6.74 4.67 6.09
C ILE A 39 -7.45 3.45 5.49
N ALA A 40 -7.56 3.40 4.16
CA ALA A 40 -8.22 2.30 3.47
C ALA A 40 -7.47 0.98 3.63
N ALA A 41 -6.14 1.00 3.51
CA ALA A 41 -5.31 -0.18 3.67
C ALA A 41 -5.36 -0.76 5.10
N TYR A 42 -5.28 0.08 6.14
CA TYR A 42 -5.37 -0.39 7.52
C TYR A 42 -6.79 -0.84 7.93
N THR A 43 -7.82 -0.19 7.39
CA THR A 43 -9.21 -0.65 7.52
C THR A 43 -9.37 -2.03 6.90
N ALA A 44 -8.92 -2.21 5.67
CA ALA A 44 -9.00 -3.47 4.95
C ALA A 44 -8.24 -4.60 5.65
N ARG A 45 -7.21 -4.31 6.45
CA ARG A 45 -6.47 -5.32 7.22
C ARG A 45 -7.04 -5.58 8.61
N GLY A 46 -7.83 -4.65 9.15
CA GLY A 46 -8.26 -4.67 10.54
C GLY A 46 -7.17 -4.25 11.54
N ASP A 47 -6.14 -3.51 11.11
CA ASP A 47 -5.05 -3.03 11.96
C ASP A 47 -5.48 -1.73 12.68
N MET A 48 -6.23 -1.87 13.77
CA MET A 48 -6.83 -0.73 14.49
C MET A 48 -5.80 0.26 15.06
N PRO A 49 -4.66 -0.17 15.66
CA PRO A 49 -3.64 0.77 16.13
C PRO A 49 -3.08 1.66 15.00
N LYS A 50 -2.68 1.08 13.87
CA LYS A 50 -2.17 1.88 12.74
C LYS A 50 -3.27 2.68 12.06
N LEU A 51 -4.50 2.15 12.00
CA LEU A 51 -5.65 2.89 11.51
C LEU A 51 -5.88 4.16 12.33
N LYS A 52 -5.84 4.09 13.67
CA LYS A 52 -6.01 5.27 14.53
C LYS A 52 -4.97 6.35 14.22
N THR A 53 -3.70 5.96 14.07
CA THR A 53 -2.63 6.88 13.67
C THR A 53 -2.88 7.48 12.27
N ALA A 54 -3.30 6.66 11.30
CA ALA A 54 -3.58 7.12 9.94
C ALA A 54 -4.79 8.08 9.88
N LEU A 55 -5.83 7.83 10.68
CA LEU A 55 -7.01 8.70 10.80
C LEU A 55 -6.64 10.07 11.38
N ALA A 56 -5.82 10.10 12.43
CA ALA A 56 -5.32 11.36 13.01
C ALA A 56 -4.49 12.15 11.98
N ALA A 57 -3.55 11.48 11.31
CA ALA A 57 -2.74 12.09 10.25
C ALA A 57 -3.60 12.56 9.06
N GLY A 58 -4.71 11.90 8.78
CA GLY A 58 -5.70 12.31 7.78
C GLY A 58 -6.36 13.64 8.13
N LEU A 59 -6.87 13.76 9.35
CA LEU A 59 -7.46 14.99 9.88
C LEU A 59 -6.45 16.14 9.87
N ASP A 60 -5.22 15.87 10.32
CA ASP A 60 -4.15 16.89 10.36
C ASP A 60 -3.71 17.32 8.95
N ALA A 61 -3.84 16.45 7.95
CA ALA A 61 -3.65 16.77 6.52
C ALA A 61 -4.86 17.46 5.88
N GLY A 62 -5.91 17.77 6.65
CA GLY A 62 -7.08 18.52 6.22
C GLY A 62 -8.18 17.67 5.58
N LEU A 63 -8.15 16.34 5.70
CA LEU A 63 -9.35 15.54 5.43
C LEU A 63 -10.43 15.92 6.43
N THR A 64 -11.63 16.12 5.92
CA THR A 64 -12.79 16.43 6.74
C THR A 64 -13.36 15.18 7.37
N VAL A 65 -14.14 15.37 8.43
CA VAL A 65 -14.80 14.27 9.13
C VAL A 65 -15.70 13.47 8.21
N ASN A 66 -16.44 14.15 7.33
CA ASN A 66 -17.38 13.50 6.42
C ASN A 66 -16.66 12.81 5.24
N GLU A 67 -15.52 13.31 4.75
CA GLU A 67 -14.72 12.58 3.74
C GLU A 67 -14.22 11.23 4.30
N ILE A 68 -13.70 11.21 5.53
CA ILE A 68 -13.24 9.96 6.16
C ILE A 68 -14.41 9.01 6.40
N LYS A 69 -15.57 9.51 6.86
CA LYS A 69 -16.78 8.68 7.00
C LYS A 69 -17.19 8.03 5.68
N GLU A 70 -17.12 8.74 4.56
CA GLU A 70 -17.43 8.16 3.25
C GLU A 70 -16.47 7.03 2.86
N VAL A 71 -15.16 7.23 3.08
CA VAL A 71 -14.15 6.19 2.85
C VAL A 71 -14.47 4.97 3.72
N LEU A 72 -14.64 5.13 5.02
CA LEU A 72 -14.90 4.00 5.92
C LEU A 72 -16.22 3.30 5.62
N THR A 73 -17.26 4.06 5.25
CA THR A 73 -18.59 3.54 4.89
C THR A 73 -18.53 2.73 3.60
N GLN A 74 -17.86 3.17 2.55
CA GLN A 74 -17.81 2.37 1.31
C GLN A 74 -17.01 1.07 1.47
N LEU A 75 -16.03 1.04 2.38
CA LEU A 75 -15.06 -0.05 2.44
C LEU A 75 -15.68 -1.39 2.88
N TYR A 76 -16.86 -1.41 3.52
CA TYR A 76 -17.49 -2.70 3.84
C TYR A 76 -17.80 -3.52 2.57
N ALA A 77 -18.03 -2.87 1.42
CA ALA A 77 -18.29 -3.57 0.17
C ALA A 77 -17.08 -4.37 -0.33
N TYR A 78 -15.88 -4.03 0.14
CA TYR A 78 -14.62 -4.66 -0.26
C TYR A 78 -14.02 -5.53 0.84
N CYS A 79 -14.05 -5.06 2.10
CA CYS A 79 -13.43 -5.75 3.22
C CYS A 79 -14.42 -6.31 4.26
N GLY A 80 -15.72 -6.24 3.98
CA GLY A 80 -16.80 -6.74 4.83
C GLY A 80 -17.24 -5.78 5.94
N PHE A 81 -18.48 -5.95 6.41
CA PHE A 81 -19.08 -5.18 7.50
C PHE A 81 -18.22 -5.10 8.76
N PRO A 82 -17.66 -6.21 9.30
CA PRO A 82 -16.92 -6.16 10.57
C PRO A 82 -15.74 -5.19 10.53
N ARG A 83 -14.96 -5.18 9.44
CA ARG A 83 -13.77 -4.32 9.32
C ARG A 83 -14.16 -2.84 9.23
N SER A 84 -15.17 -2.52 8.42
CA SER A 84 -15.68 -1.14 8.29
C SER A 84 -16.32 -0.62 9.58
N LEU A 85 -17.15 -1.44 10.26
CA LEU A 85 -17.77 -1.05 11.54
C LEU A 85 -16.73 -0.84 12.64
N ASN A 86 -15.73 -1.71 12.74
CA ASN A 86 -14.61 -1.54 13.69
C ASN A 86 -13.83 -0.25 13.39
N ALA A 87 -13.58 0.06 12.12
CA ALA A 87 -12.92 1.28 11.71
C ALA A 87 -13.74 2.54 12.06
N LEU A 88 -15.06 2.53 11.81
CA LEU A 88 -15.96 3.61 12.22
C LEU A 88 -15.99 3.80 13.74
N GLY A 89 -15.98 2.69 14.51
CA GLY A 89 -15.88 2.72 15.96
C GLY A 89 -14.56 3.33 16.45
N CYS A 90 -13.44 2.91 15.87
CA CYS A 90 -12.11 3.48 16.11
C CYS A 90 -12.09 4.98 15.82
N TYR A 91 -12.66 5.39 14.68
CA TYR A 91 -12.72 6.78 14.28
C TYR A 91 -13.59 7.64 15.21
N MET A 92 -14.74 7.12 15.64
CA MET A 92 -15.60 7.78 16.62
C MET A 92 -14.86 8.01 17.95
N VAL A 93 -14.07 7.04 18.42
CA VAL A 93 -13.25 7.20 19.64
C VAL A 93 -12.19 8.29 19.43
N LEU A 94 -11.47 8.27 18.31
CA LEU A 94 -10.47 9.29 18.00
C LEU A 94 -11.06 10.71 17.99
N LEU A 95 -12.22 10.92 17.38
CA LEU A 95 -12.86 12.24 17.34
C LEU A 95 -13.21 12.74 18.74
N LYS A 96 -13.69 11.86 19.63
CA LYS A 96 -13.96 12.22 21.04
C LYS A 96 -12.68 12.60 21.80
N GLU A 97 -11.59 11.88 21.57
CA GLU A 97 -10.28 12.20 22.17
C GLU A 97 -9.75 13.55 21.69
N ARG A 98 -9.86 13.82 20.39
CA ARG A 98 -9.45 15.10 19.79
C ARG A 98 -10.29 16.26 20.32
N GLU A 99 -11.61 16.09 20.41
CA GLU A 99 -12.51 17.08 21.01
C GLU A 99 -12.16 17.34 22.49
N ALA A 100 -11.92 16.30 23.28
CA ALA A 100 -11.49 16.43 24.68
C ALA A 100 -10.13 17.14 24.83
N ALA A 101 -9.26 17.02 23.83
CA ALA A 101 -8.00 17.76 23.74
C ALA A 101 -8.16 19.20 23.19
N GLY A 102 -9.40 19.65 22.94
CA GLY A 102 -9.69 20.98 22.41
C GLY A 102 -9.46 21.14 20.90
N ILE A 103 -9.20 20.05 20.19
CA ILE A 103 -9.01 20.05 18.73
C ILE A 103 -10.38 19.95 18.05
N ARG A 104 -10.69 20.90 17.16
CA ARG A 104 -11.94 20.94 16.40
C ARG A 104 -11.68 20.60 14.94
N ASP A 105 -12.05 19.39 14.55
CA ASP A 105 -11.89 18.92 13.18
C ASP A 105 -12.97 19.46 12.23
N ALA A 106 -12.56 19.83 11.03
CA ALA A 106 -13.46 20.34 9.99
C ALA A 106 -14.46 19.25 9.59
N GLN A 107 -15.77 19.54 9.69
CA GLN A 107 -16.80 18.54 9.43
C GLN A 107 -16.90 18.13 7.96
N GLY A 108 -16.72 19.07 7.03
CA GLY A 108 -16.96 18.85 5.60
C GLY A 108 -18.45 18.71 5.28
N ARG A 109 -18.79 18.55 4.00
CA ARG A 109 -20.20 18.48 3.58
C ARG A 109 -20.81 17.11 3.84
N GLN A 110 -22.11 17.10 4.13
CA GLN A 110 -22.93 15.90 4.08
C GLN A 110 -23.22 15.52 2.62
N PRO A 111 -23.56 14.25 2.32
CA PRO A 111 -24.07 13.88 1.00
C PRO A 111 -25.36 14.66 0.70
N GLY A 112 -25.57 15.00 -0.57
CA GLY A 112 -26.87 15.44 -1.05
C GLY A 112 -27.89 14.29 -1.06
N PRO A 113 -29.18 14.59 -1.31
CA PRO A 113 -30.18 13.55 -1.51
C PRO A 113 -29.85 12.72 -2.75
N LEU A 114 -30.12 11.41 -2.68
CA LEU A 114 -30.05 10.53 -3.84
C LEU A 114 -31.14 10.88 -4.88
N PRO A 115 -30.95 10.51 -6.16
CA PRO A 115 -31.99 10.64 -7.17
C PRO A 115 -33.30 9.94 -6.75
N ALA A 116 -34.44 10.51 -7.14
CA ALA A 116 -35.74 9.88 -6.92
C ALA A 116 -35.87 8.60 -7.78
N GLY A 117 -36.56 7.58 -7.25
CA GLY A 117 -36.75 6.29 -7.91
C GLY A 117 -36.09 5.14 -7.17
N LYS A 118 -35.91 4.00 -7.85
CA LYS A 118 -35.25 2.83 -7.26
C LYS A 118 -33.73 2.94 -7.43
N SER A 119 -32.97 2.60 -6.39
CA SER A 119 -31.50 2.67 -6.44
C SER A 119 -30.87 1.85 -7.56
N ILE A 120 -31.51 0.76 -7.96
CA ILE A 120 -31.03 -0.07 -9.07
C ILE A 120 -31.00 0.69 -10.41
N ASP A 121 -31.94 1.61 -10.64
CA ASP A 121 -32.08 2.31 -11.92
C ASP A 121 -30.94 3.31 -12.13
N PHE A 122 -30.70 4.18 -11.13
CA PHE A 122 -29.59 5.12 -11.19
C PHE A 122 -28.24 4.46 -10.88
N GLY A 123 -28.22 3.39 -10.10
CA GLY A 123 -27.03 2.60 -9.84
C GLY A 123 -26.47 1.90 -11.07
N ALA A 124 -27.32 1.37 -11.95
CA ALA A 124 -26.89 0.79 -13.22
C ALA A 124 -26.26 1.86 -14.15
N ALA A 125 -26.82 3.07 -14.15
CA ALA A 125 -26.26 4.20 -14.88
C ALA A 125 -24.90 4.65 -14.31
N ASN A 126 -24.80 4.74 -12.98
CA ASN A 126 -23.54 5.05 -12.29
C ASN A 126 -22.46 4.01 -12.61
N GLN A 127 -22.78 2.71 -12.50
CA GLN A 127 -21.85 1.63 -12.85
C GLN A 127 -21.33 1.76 -14.27
N THR A 128 -22.23 1.98 -15.24
CA THR A 128 -21.85 2.10 -16.66
C THR A 128 -20.94 3.30 -16.89
N LYS A 129 -21.23 4.45 -16.25
CA LYS A 129 -20.41 5.66 -16.37
C LYS A 129 -19.05 5.49 -15.71
N LEU A 130 -19.00 4.87 -14.53
CA LEU A 130 -17.76 4.64 -13.78
C LEU A 130 -16.85 3.63 -14.49
N CYS A 131 -17.42 2.56 -15.04
CA CYS A 131 -16.66 1.50 -15.72
C CYS A 131 -16.35 1.82 -17.20
N GLY A 132 -16.99 2.84 -17.78
CA GLY A 132 -16.89 3.18 -19.21
C GLY A 132 -17.70 2.27 -20.15
N ALA A 133 -18.32 1.20 -19.63
CA ALA A 133 -19.19 0.30 -20.36
C ALA A 133 -20.16 -0.44 -19.41
N PRO A 134 -21.28 -0.97 -19.93
CA PRO A 134 -22.17 -1.82 -19.13
C PRO A 134 -21.44 -3.07 -18.65
N VAL A 135 -21.51 -3.34 -17.35
CA VAL A 135 -20.95 -4.55 -16.74
C VAL A 135 -21.93 -5.72 -16.93
N ARG A 136 -21.46 -6.81 -17.53
CA ARG A 136 -22.20 -8.04 -17.80
C ARG A 136 -21.27 -9.25 -17.73
N GLY A 137 -21.81 -10.45 -17.59
CA GLY A 137 -21.03 -11.69 -17.64
C GLY A 137 -21.70 -12.87 -16.94
N ALA A 138 -21.16 -14.07 -17.17
CA ALA A 138 -21.72 -15.33 -16.69
C ALA A 138 -21.89 -15.39 -15.16
N LEU A 139 -21.07 -14.66 -14.38
CA LEU A 139 -21.22 -14.55 -12.93
C LEU A 139 -22.58 -13.94 -12.54
N PHE A 140 -23.00 -12.89 -13.24
CA PHE A 140 -24.25 -12.18 -12.97
C PHE A 140 -25.47 -12.95 -13.49
N GLU A 141 -25.30 -13.76 -14.53
CA GLU A 141 -26.34 -14.70 -14.99
C GLU A 141 -26.50 -15.88 -14.03
N PHE A 142 -25.39 -16.38 -13.47
CA PHE A 142 -25.36 -17.46 -12.51
C PHE A 142 -26.00 -17.06 -11.17
N ALA A 143 -25.72 -15.86 -10.68
CA ALA A 143 -26.26 -15.34 -9.41
C ALA A 143 -26.83 -13.92 -9.55
N PRO A 144 -28.02 -13.73 -10.16
CA PRO A 144 -28.57 -12.39 -10.44
C PRO A 144 -28.72 -11.46 -9.24
N ALA A 145 -28.90 -12.02 -8.04
CA ALA A 145 -28.97 -11.24 -6.80
C ALA A 145 -27.69 -10.41 -6.54
N ILE A 146 -26.50 -10.92 -6.91
CA ILE A 146 -25.26 -10.17 -6.72
C ILE A 146 -25.19 -8.95 -7.64
N ASP A 147 -25.72 -9.06 -8.86
CA ASP A 147 -25.79 -7.96 -9.81
C ASP A 147 -26.74 -6.87 -9.31
N GLU A 148 -27.89 -7.26 -8.76
CA GLU A 148 -28.83 -6.33 -8.12
C GLU A 148 -28.19 -5.63 -6.91
N TYR A 149 -27.50 -6.36 -6.02
CA TYR A 149 -26.85 -5.74 -4.85
C TYR A 149 -25.73 -4.78 -5.26
N LEU A 150 -24.93 -5.14 -6.27
CA LEU A 150 -23.92 -4.24 -6.80
C LEU A 150 -24.57 -2.99 -7.40
N LYS A 151 -25.59 -3.14 -8.25
CA LYS A 151 -26.23 -1.98 -8.90
C LYS A 151 -26.99 -1.11 -7.92
N ALA A 152 -27.92 -1.68 -7.16
CA ALA A 152 -28.76 -0.93 -6.23
C ALA A 152 -27.95 -0.36 -5.08
N HIS A 153 -27.17 -1.20 -4.38
CA HIS A 153 -26.55 -0.78 -3.13
C HIS A 153 -25.18 -0.15 -3.34
N LEU A 154 -24.26 -0.83 -4.03
CA LEU A 154 -22.91 -0.29 -4.23
C LEU A 154 -22.94 0.93 -5.16
N PHE A 155 -23.41 0.76 -6.39
CA PHE A 155 -23.37 1.84 -7.39
C PHE A 155 -24.48 2.88 -7.19
N GLY A 156 -25.63 2.48 -6.65
CA GLY A 156 -26.73 3.37 -6.31
C GLY A 156 -26.50 4.07 -4.98
N ASP A 157 -26.63 3.35 -3.86
CA ASP A 157 -26.65 3.97 -2.53
C ASP A 157 -25.29 4.51 -2.06
N ILE A 158 -24.16 3.86 -2.40
CA ILE A 158 -22.83 4.30 -1.99
C ILE A 158 -22.24 5.29 -3.00
N PHE A 159 -22.04 4.86 -4.26
CA PHE A 159 -21.41 5.72 -5.27
C PHE A 159 -22.31 6.85 -5.78
N GLY A 160 -23.61 6.80 -5.48
CA GLY A 160 -24.52 7.94 -5.67
C GLY A 160 -24.35 9.06 -4.65
N ARG A 161 -23.62 8.82 -3.55
CA ARG A 161 -23.31 9.85 -2.55
C ARG A 161 -22.18 10.74 -3.06
N ASP A 162 -22.46 12.01 -3.18
CA ASP A 162 -21.65 12.96 -3.94
C ASP A 162 -20.57 13.67 -3.09
N ASN A 163 -20.60 13.53 -1.76
CA ASN A 163 -19.65 14.15 -0.83
C ASN A 163 -18.23 13.56 -0.82
N LEU A 164 -17.97 12.55 -1.66
CA LEU A 164 -16.64 12.11 -2.05
C LEU A 164 -16.68 11.74 -3.55
N ASP A 165 -15.79 12.33 -4.34
CA ASP A 165 -15.76 12.11 -5.78
C ASP A 165 -15.32 10.68 -6.13
N TRP A 166 -15.68 10.23 -7.33
CA TRP A 166 -15.42 8.86 -7.79
C TRP A 166 -13.94 8.53 -7.93
N ARG A 167 -13.10 9.50 -8.33
CA ARG A 167 -11.66 9.28 -8.44
C ARG A 167 -11.07 8.96 -7.06
N THR A 168 -11.45 9.74 -6.05
CA THR A 168 -11.02 9.52 -4.66
C THR A 168 -11.56 8.22 -4.09
N ARG A 169 -12.80 7.83 -4.42
CA ARG A 169 -13.38 6.52 -4.05
C ARG A 169 -12.59 5.35 -4.63
N GLU A 170 -12.15 5.45 -5.88
CA GLU A 170 -11.32 4.43 -6.52
C GLU A 170 -9.91 4.36 -5.92
N ILE A 171 -9.29 5.49 -5.55
CA ILE A 171 -8.00 5.49 -4.82
C ILE A 171 -8.11 4.67 -3.52
N ALA A 172 -9.16 4.91 -2.72
CA ALA A 172 -9.41 4.14 -1.50
C ALA A 172 -9.68 2.65 -1.80
N THR A 173 -10.41 2.35 -2.87
CA THR A 173 -10.75 0.97 -3.26
C THR A 173 -9.51 0.20 -3.71
N ILE A 174 -8.67 0.77 -4.58
CA ILE A 174 -7.41 0.19 -5.02
C ILE A 174 -6.50 -0.07 -3.81
N ALA A 175 -6.42 0.88 -2.88
CA ALA A 175 -5.62 0.71 -1.67
C ALA A 175 -6.11 -0.44 -0.78
N ALA A 176 -7.44 -0.55 -0.58
CA ALA A 176 -8.04 -1.63 0.19
C ALA A 176 -7.85 -3.01 -0.47
N LEU A 177 -8.06 -3.11 -1.78
CA LEU A 177 -7.88 -4.35 -2.53
C LEU A 177 -6.41 -4.77 -2.58
N THR A 178 -5.48 -3.82 -2.69
CA THR A 178 -4.03 -4.10 -2.61
C THR A 178 -3.62 -4.65 -1.25
N ALA A 179 -4.34 -4.28 -0.19
CA ALA A 179 -4.08 -4.71 1.17
C ALA A 179 -4.62 -6.12 1.50
N MET A 180 -5.32 -6.78 0.57
CA MET A 180 -5.95 -8.09 0.77
C MET A 180 -5.44 -9.09 -0.28
N PRO A 181 -5.00 -10.30 0.11
CA PRO A 181 -4.64 -11.34 -0.85
C PRO A 181 -5.91 -12.00 -1.45
N GLY A 182 -5.80 -12.54 -2.67
CA GLY A 182 -6.87 -13.34 -3.28
C GLY A 182 -7.99 -12.53 -3.95
N VAL A 183 -7.77 -11.23 -4.16
CA VAL A 183 -8.72 -10.30 -4.82
C VAL A 183 -8.09 -9.60 -6.03
N GLU A 184 -7.09 -10.23 -6.66
CA GLU A 184 -6.29 -9.63 -7.74
C GLU A 184 -7.13 -9.30 -8.97
N SER A 185 -8.17 -10.10 -9.28
CA SER A 185 -9.09 -9.82 -10.38
C SER A 185 -9.87 -8.52 -10.15
N GLN A 186 -10.34 -8.30 -8.92
CA GLN A 186 -11.03 -7.09 -8.51
C GLN A 186 -10.05 -5.90 -8.50
N LEU A 187 -8.83 -6.09 -7.97
CA LEU A 187 -7.80 -5.05 -7.98
C LEU A 187 -7.51 -4.56 -9.41
N ASN A 188 -7.30 -5.48 -10.35
CA ASN A 188 -7.05 -5.14 -11.76
C ASN A 188 -8.23 -4.39 -12.39
N SER A 189 -9.47 -4.82 -12.07
CA SER A 189 -10.68 -4.14 -12.54
C SER A 189 -10.76 -2.71 -12.00
N HIS A 190 -10.53 -2.52 -10.71
CA HIS A 190 -10.55 -1.19 -10.07
C HIS A 190 -9.38 -0.30 -10.47
N ILE A 191 -8.21 -0.85 -10.83
CA ILE A 191 -7.14 -0.08 -11.46
C ILE A 191 -7.62 0.47 -12.82
N ALA A 192 -8.28 -0.35 -13.65
CA ALA A 192 -8.81 0.11 -14.93
C ALA A 192 -9.91 1.16 -14.77
N ILE A 193 -10.83 0.96 -13.80
CA ILE A 193 -11.88 1.93 -13.45
C ILE A 193 -11.26 3.22 -12.92
N GLY A 194 -10.31 3.15 -11.99
CA GLY A 194 -9.60 4.31 -11.46
C GLY A 194 -8.94 5.13 -12.58
N LYS A 195 -8.26 4.47 -13.52
CA LYS A 195 -7.66 5.12 -14.70
C LYS A 195 -8.69 5.79 -15.59
N HIS A 196 -9.82 5.13 -15.84
CA HIS A 196 -10.94 5.74 -16.57
C HIS A 196 -11.46 7.01 -15.89
N ASN A 197 -11.39 7.07 -14.56
CA ASN A 197 -11.82 8.21 -13.75
C ASN A 197 -10.68 9.15 -13.34
N GLY A 198 -9.52 9.10 -14.02
CA GLY A 198 -8.45 10.09 -13.88
C GLY A 198 -7.39 9.78 -12.82
N VAL A 199 -7.28 8.55 -12.32
CA VAL A 199 -6.10 8.10 -11.58
C VAL A 199 -4.99 7.75 -12.58
N THR A 200 -3.81 8.37 -12.47
CA THR A 200 -2.72 8.15 -13.42
C THR A 200 -1.99 6.82 -13.16
N ASP A 201 -1.21 6.34 -14.13
CA ASP A 201 -0.34 5.16 -13.94
C ASP A 201 0.64 5.35 -12.78
N ALA A 202 1.21 6.55 -12.66
CA ALA A 202 2.14 6.90 -11.58
C ALA A 202 1.45 6.89 -10.21
N GLN A 203 0.22 7.40 -10.12
CA GLN A 203 -0.58 7.33 -8.89
C GLN A 203 -0.94 5.90 -8.52
N VAL A 204 -1.31 5.05 -9.49
CA VAL A 204 -1.54 3.62 -9.23
C VAL A 204 -0.27 2.98 -8.68
N ALA A 205 0.89 3.21 -9.31
CA ALA A 205 2.16 2.69 -8.83
C ALA A 205 2.47 3.16 -7.39
N GLU A 206 2.23 4.44 -7.09
CA GLU A 206 2.39 4.99 -5.75
C GLU A 206 1.46 4.32 -4.72
N ILE A 207 0.18 4.08 -5.06
CA ILE A 207 -0.76 3.35 -4.18
C ILE A 207 -0.22 1.94 -3.92
N LEU A 208 0.10 1.19 -4.99
CA LEU A 208 0.54 -0.19 -4.88
C LEU A 208 1.80 -0.29 -4.02
N GLU A 209 2.76 0.58 -4.27
CA GLU A 209 4.04 0.61 -3.56
C GLU A 209 3.85 1.00 -2.09
N THR A 210 3.07 2.05 -1.80
CA THR A 210 2.77 2.47 -0.43
C THR A 210 2.10 1.36 0.38
N VAL A 211 1.13 0.68 -0.23
CA VAL A 211 0.36 -0.36 0.44
C VAL A 211 1.17 -1.64 0.61
N ARG A 212 1.95 -2.06 -0.40
CA ARG A 212 2.78 -3.29 -0.34
C ARG A 212 3.99 -3.12 0.57
N SER A 213 4.71 -2.00 0.45
CA SER A 213 5.91 -1.74 1.25
C SER A 213 5.63 -1.61 2.75
N SER A 214 4.42 -1.15 3.11
CA SER A 214 4.00 -1.04 4.52
C SER A 214 3.55 -2.36 5.13
N THR A 215 3.35 -3.43 4.33
CA THR A 215 2.77 -4.71 4.79
C THR A 215 3.24 -5.93 4.03
N VAL A 216 4.54 -6.12 4.01
CA VAL A 216 5.08 -7.36 3.46
C VAL A 216 4.64 -8.55 4.32
N SER A 217 4.62 -8.39 5.65
CA SER A 217 4.17 -9.42 6.61
C SER A 217 3.43 -8.83 7.81
N ALA A 218 2.90 -9.71 8.68
CA ALA A 218 2.28 -9.32 9.95
C ALA A 218 3.29 -8.79 10.99
N PHE A 219 4.58 -9.01 10.77
CA PHE A 219 5.66 -8.55 11.64
C PHE A 219 6.05 -7.11 11.30
N PRO A 220 6.53 -6.32 12.28
CA PRO A 220 7.01 -4.97 12.00
C PRO A 220 8.15 -5.02 10.97
N ARG A 221 8.14 -4.09 10.01
CA ARG A 221 9.22 -3.92 9.02
C ARG A 221 10.48 -3.33 9.67
N GLY A 222 10.29 -2.43 10.62
CA GLY A 222 11.36 -1.68 11.27
C GLY A 222 11.91 -0.55 10.39
N GLY A 223 13.04 0.00 10.81
CA GLY A 223 13.74 1.06 10.08
C GLY A 223 14.59 0.51 8.93
N GLU A 224 15.04 1.41 8.05
CA GLU A 224 15.99 1.05 6.99
C GLU A 224 17.29 0.52 7.63
N ASN A 225 17.82 -0.56 7.07
CA ASN A 225 18.99 -1.28 7.58
C ASN A 225 20.31 -0.62 7.16
N THR A 226 20.45 0.67 7.46
CA THR A 226 21.57 1.50 7.01
C THR A 226 22.92 1.02 7.52
N ALA A 227 22.97 0.42 8.71
CA ALA A 227 24.19 -0.12 9.32
C ALA A 227 24.85 -1.24 8.49
N TYR A 228 24.06 -2.00 7.73
CA TYR A 228 24.54 -3.11 6.91
C TYR A 228 24.39 -2.85 5.41
N ALA A 229 23.99 -1.65 4.99
CA ALA A 229 23.67 -1.32 3.59
C ALA A 229 24.78 -1.71 2.58
N LYS A 230 26.06 -1.65 2.97
CA LYS A 230 27.19 -2.06 2.13
C LYS A 230 27.23 -3.56 1.78
N TYR A 231 26.46 -4.39 2.47
CA TYR A 231 26.33 -5.84 2.22
C TYR A 231 25.04 -6.20 1.49
N PHE A 232 24.33 -5.21 0.95
CA PHE A 232 23.08 -5.40 0.23
C PHE A 232 23.16 -4.71 -1.12
N SER A 233 22.59 -5.34 -2.14
CA SER A 233 22.21 -4.68 -3.38
C SER A 233 20.73 -4.30 -3.27
N GLY A 234 20.40 -3.01 -3.24
CA GLY A 234 19.05 -2.51 -2.94
C GLY A 234 18.83 -2.22 -1.44
N LYS A 235 17.62 -1.82 -1.05
CA LYS A 235 17.31 -1.47 0.34
C LYS A 235 16.67 -2.62 1.11
N SER A 236 17.12 -2.77 2.35
CA SER A 236 16.51 -3.66 3.32
C SER A 236 16.11 -2.91 4.59
N TYR A 237 15.20 -3.52 5.36
CA TYR A 237 14.68 -3.01 6.61
C TYR A 237 14.77 -4.08 7.67
N LEU A 238 14.94 -3.68 8.93
CA LEU A 238 15.14 -4.60 10.03
C LEU A 238 14.32 -4.17 11.25
N ALA A 239 13.53 -5.11 11.77
CA ALA A 239 12.90 -5.01 13.08
C ALA A 239 13.37 -6.15 13.99
N ARG A 240 13.97 -5.82 15.14
CA ARG A 240 14.24 -6.79 16.18
C ARG A 240 12.93 -7.22 16.84
N LEU A 241 12.72 -8.53 17.01
CA LEU A 241 11.49 -9.09 17.59
C LEU A 241 11.69 -9.62 19.02
N THR A 242 12.92 -9.96 19.39
CA THR A 242 13.25 -10.52 20.72
C THR A 242 14.20 -9.61 21.49
N GLU A 243 13.86 -9.33 22.75
CA GLU A 243 14.63 -8.43 23.63
C GLU A 243 15.19 -9.13 24.88
N ASP A 244 14.55 -10.21 25.35
CA ASP A 244 15.00 -10.95 26.53
C ASP A 244 16.24 -11.81 26.23
N GLY A 245 17.40 -11.29 26.60
CA GLY A 245 18.69 -11.96 26.39
C GLY A 245 18.84 -13.29 27.13
N ARG A 246 18.03 -13.58 28.16
CA ARG A 246 18.11 -14.88 28.88
C ARG A 246 17.65 -16.04 28.01
N LEU A 247 16.79 -15.79 27.02
CA LEU A 247 16.25 -16.82 26.14
C LEU A 247 17.25 -17.26 25.07
N ASN A 248 18.27 -16.44 24.75
CA ASN A 248 19.31 -16.76 23.77
C ASN A 248 18.78 -17.23 22.39
N VAL A 249 17.67 -16.65 21.94
CA VAL A 249 17.12 -16.86 20.59
C VAL A 249 16.88 -15.50 19.92
N PRO A 250 17.92 -14.88 19.34
CA PRO A 250 17.76 -13.63 18.61
C PRO A 250 16.90 -13.85 17.36
N VAL A 251 15.80 -13.11 17.26
CA VAL A 251 14.93 -13.10 16.08
C VAL A 251 14.74 -11.66 15.60
N ALA A 252 14.89 -11.47 14.28
CA ALA A 252 14.57 -10.23 13.60
C ALA A 252 13.70 -10.50 12.38
N ASN A 253 12.76 -9.60 12.08
CA ASN A 253 12.12 -9.56 10.78
C ASN A 253 12.99 -8.72 9.84
N VAL A 254 13.42 -9.30 8.73
CA VAL A 254 14.17 -8.62 7.67
C VAL A 254 13.26 -8.51 6.46
N THR A 255 13.15 -7.30 5.91
CA THR A 255 12.32 -7.01 4.74
C THR A 255 13.15 -6.41 3.61
N PHE A 256 12.97 -6.91 2.40
CA PHE A 256 13.69 -6.53 1.18
C PHE A 256 12.73 -5.82 0.22
N GLU A 257 13.16 -4.68 -0.34
CA GLU A 257 12.54 -4.12 -1.54
C GLU A 257 12.63 -5.10 -2.72
N PRO A 258 11.76 -5.01 -3.74
CA PRO A 258 11.88 -5.80 -4.96
C PRO A 258 13.30 -5.73 -5.55
N GLY A 259 13.87 -6.88 -5.92
CA GLY A 259 15.24 -6.97 -6.41
C GLY A 259 16.33 -6.93 -5.34
N CYS A 260 16.01 -6.56 -4.10
CA CYS A 260 17.00 -6.44 -3.04
C CYS A 260 17.48 -7.80 -2.55
N ARG A 261 18.78 -7.94 -2.33
CA ARG A 261 19.45 -9.16 -1.85
C ARG A 261 20.68 -8.83 -1.04
N ASN A 262 21.00 -9.69 -0.07
CA ASN A 262 22.28 -9.58 0.62
C ASN A 262 23.42 -10.21 -0.18
N ASN A 263 24.65 -9.88 0.20
CA ASN A 263 25.84 -10.55 -0.31
C ASN A 263 25.86 -12.02 0.10
N TRP A 264 26.68 -12.81 -0.59
CA TRP A 264 27.05 -14.12 -0.10
C TRP A 264 27.62 -14.00 1.32
N HIS A 265 27.22 -14.89 2.21
CA HIS A 265 27.69 -14.92 3.59
C HIS A 265 27.52 -16.30 4.22
N SER A 266 28.14 -16.51 5.38
CA SER A 266 28.04 -17.75 6.15
C SER A 266 28.01 -17.46 7.66
N HIS A 267 27.45 -18.40 8.42
CA HIS A 267 27.30 -18.32 9.87
C HIS A 267 27.93 -19.55 10.52
N THR A 268 28.86 -19.39 11.47
CA THR A 268 29.51 -20.55 12.15
C THR A 268 28.56 -21.33 13.05
N GLY A 269 27.42 -20.73 13.44
CA GLY A 269 26.39 -21.35 14.26
C GLY A 269 25.16 -21.82 13.47
N GLY A 270 25.12 -21.59 12.16
CA GLY A 270 23.94 -21.78 11.31
C GLY A 270 22.90 -20.66 11.46
N GLN A 271 21.84 -20.74 10.67
CA GLN A 271 20.74 -19.79 10.67
C GLN A 271 19.43 -20.49 10.26
N MET A 272 18.30 -20.00 10.74
CA MET A 272 16.99 -20.41 10.23
C MET A 272 16.23 -19.21 9.70
N LEU A 273 15.63 -19.36 8.52
CA LEU A 273 14.75 -18.37 7.92
C LEU A 273 13.32 -18.92 7.87
N ILE A 274 12.35 -18.08 8.26
CA ILE A 274 10.92 -18.38 8.08
C ILE A 274 10.34 -17.29 7.21
N ALA A 275 9.94 -17.62 5.98
CA ALA A 275 9.30 -16.68 5.09
C ALA A 275 7.91 -16.29 5.64
N VAL A 276 7.66 -15.00 5.80
CA VAL A 276 6.42 -14.48 6.41
C VAL A 276 5.69 -13.48 5.52
N GLY A 277 6.26 -13.11 4.38
CA GLY A 277 5.69 -12.10 3.52
C GLY A 277 6.31 -12.03 2.13
N GLY A 278 5.46 -11.84 1.11
CA GLY A 278 5.90 -11.63 -0.28
C GLY A 278 6.64 -12.83 -0.89
N ILE A 279 7.47 -12.58 -1.90
CA ILE A 279 8.17 -13.63 -2.66
C ILE A 279 9.67 -13.36 -2.63
N GLY A 280 10.42 -14.34 -2.17
CA GLY A 280 11.88 -14.27 -2.06
C GLY A 280 12.59 -15.44 -2.70
N TYR A 281 13.91 -15.40 -2.59
CA TYR A 281 14.81 -16.46 -3.00
C TYR A 281 15.87 -16.67 -1.92
N TYR A 282 16.28 -17.92 -1.78
CA TYR A 282 17.44 -18.36 -1.01
C TYR A 282 18.31 -19.24 -1.91
N GLN A 283 19.63 -19.12 -1.80
CA GLN A 283 20.53 -19.99 -2.54
C GLN A 283 21.79 -20.28 -1.74
N GLU A 284 22.16 -21.56 -1.70
CA GLU A 284 23.48 -22.03 -1.27
C GLU A 284 24.45 -22.03 -2.46
N ARG A 285 25.73 -21.76 -2.20
CA ARG A 285 26.75 -21.71 -3.24
C ARG A 285 26.84 -23.05 -3.98
N GLY A 286 26.76 -23.00 -5.30
CA GLY A 286 26.79 -24.19 -6.16
C GLY A 286 25.49 -24.98 -6.23
N LYS A 287 24.43 -24.60 -5.50
CA LYS A 287 23.10 -25.21 -5.59
C LYS A 287 22.12 -24.33 -6.37
N THR A 288 21.00 -24.94 -6.79
CA THR A 288 19.88 -24.20 -7.39
C THR A 288 19.21 -23.31 -6.35
N ALA A 289 18.82 -22.09 -6.75
CA ALA A 289 18.04 -21.21 -5.89
C ALA A 289 16.66 -21.80 -5.57
N ARG A 290 16.22 -21.61 -4.33
CA ARG A 290 14.89 -21.95 -3.83
C ARG A 290 14.04 -20.68 -3.79
N ARG A 291 12.95 -20.65 -4.55
CA ARG A 291 11.89 -19.63 -4.42
C ARG A 291 11.17 -19.84 -3.08
N LEU A 292 10.90 -18.76 -2.36
CA LEU A 292 10.29 -18.75 -1.04
C LEU A 292 8.97 -17.97 -1.07
N VAL A 293 7.94 -18.53 -0.43
CA VAL A 293 6.63 -17.92 -0.18
C VAL A 293 6.28 -18.00 1.31
N PRO A 294 5.30 -17.23 1.83
CA PRO A 294 4.97 -17.25 3.25
C PRO A 294 4.64 -18.66 3.74
N GLY A 295 5.26 -19.07 4.85
CA GLY A 295 5.18 -20.42 5.43
C GLY A 295 6.38 -21.32 5.09
N ASP A 296 7.20 -20.98 4.10
CA ASP A 296 8.45 -21.71 3.85
C ASP A 296 9.45 -21.53 5.00
N VAL A 297 10.13 -22.63 5.34
CA VAL A 297 11.26 -22.65 6.29
C VAL A 297 12.53 -23.05 5.56
N VAL A 298 13.61 -22.32 5.81
CA VAL A 298 14.96 -22.61 5.34
C VAL A 298 15.86 -22.85 6.54
N GLU A 299 16.48 -24.02 6.59
CA GLU A 299 17.48 -24.37 7.58
C GLU A 299 18.85 -24.24 6.92
N ILE A 300 19.72 -23.43 7.49
CA ILE A 300 21.03 -23.10 6.95
C ILE A 300 22.08 -23.66 7.91
N PRO A 301 22.76 -24.76 7.54
CA PRO A 301 23.79 -25.35 8.39
C PRO A 301 24.96 -24.39 8.65
N PRO A 302 25.76 -24.65 9.69
CA PRO A 302 27.03 -23.94 9.91
C PRO A 302 27.92 -23.89 8.67
N ASP A 303 28.57 -22.75 8.47
CA ASP A 303 29.61 -22.53 7.46
C ASP A 303 29.15 -22.71 6.00
N VAL A 304 27.85 -22.73 5.74
CA VAL A 304 27.28 -22.76 4.39
C VAL A 304 27.23 -21.34 3.82
N ASP A 305 27.96 -21.12 2.73
CA ASP A 305 27.86 -19.91 1.92
C ASP A 305 26.48 -19.82 1.25
N HIS A 306 25.75 -18.76 1.53
CA HIS A 306 24.42 -18.53 0.99
C HIS A 306 24.11 -17.04 0.81
N TRP A 307 23.09 -16.76 0.01
CA TRP A 307 22.42 -15.46 -0.04
C TRP A 307 20.91 -15.65 0.00
N HIS A 308 20.20 -14.57 0.33
CA HIS A 308 18.75 -14.50 0.23
C HIS A 308 18.28 -13.07 -0.06
N GLY A 309 17.10 -12.95 -0.65
CA GLY A 309 16.56 -11.66 -1.06
C GLY A 309 15.17 -11.75 -1.65
N ALA A 310 14.66 -10.61 -2.10
CA ALA A 310 13.40 -10.46 -2.79
C ALA A 310 13.44 -10.97 -4.23
N ALA A 311 12.26 -11.34 -4.76
CA ALA A 311 12.05 -11.50 -6.19
C ALA A 311 12.17 -10.14 -6.92
N PRO A 312 12.38 -10.13 -8.25
CA PRO A 312 12.56 -8.89 -9.01
C PRO A 312 11.36 -7.93 -8.92
N ASP A 313 10.16 -8.46 -8.73
CA ASP A 313 8.87 -7.76 -8.79
C ASP A 313 8.05 -7.87 -7.49
N SER A 314 8.65 -8.41 -6.43
CA SER A 314 7.95 -8.64 -5.15
C SER A 314 8.82 -8.22 -3.98
N TRP A 315 8.22 -7.52 -3.03
CA TRP A 315 8.80 -7.37 -1.69
C TRP A 315 8.96 -8.75 -1.04
N PHE A 316 9.90 -8.91 -0.11
CA PHE A 316 10.06 -10.15 0.65
C PHE A 316 10.35 -9.88 2.12
N SER A 317 9.73 -10.63 3.02
CA SER A 317 9.93 -10.54 4.46
C SER A 317 10.08 -11.93 5.04
N HIS A 318 11.10 -12.11 5.86
CA HIS A 318 11.35 -13.35 6.58
C HIS A 318 11.82 -13.05 8.01
N LEU A 319 11.54 -13.99 8.92
CA LEU A 319 12.16 -14.03 10.22
C LEU A 319 13.54 -14.64 10.06
N ALA A 320 14.56 -13.96 10.56
CA ALA A 320 15.91 -14.46 10.69
C ALA A 320 16.14 -14.86 12.15
N ILE A 321 16.44 -16.13 12.37
CA ILE A 321 16.74 -16.70 13.68
C ILE A 321 18.22 -17.05 13.70
N GLU A 322 18.97 -16.42 14.61
CA GLU A 322 20.37 -16.74 14.82
C GLU A 322 20.50 -17.99 15.68
N CYS A 323 21.12 -19.04 15.15
CA CYS A 323 21.33 -20.29 15.88
C CYS A 323 22.66 -20.23 16.64
N ASN A 324 22.74 -20.88 17.81
CA ASN A 324 23.98 -20.98 18.60
C ASN A 324 24.69 -19.62 18.86
N PRO A 325 23.97 -18.57 19.33
CA PRO A 325 24.47 -17.18 19.32
C PRO A 325 25.74 -16.94 20.15
N ALA A 326 26.06 -17.81 21.11
CA ALA A 326 27.29 -17.71 21.90
C ALA A 326 28.56 -17.94 21.06
N THR A 327 28.45 -18.72 20.00
CA THR A 327 29.58 -19.10 19.12
C THR A 327 29.35 -18.73 17.66
N ASN A 328 28.19 -18.17 17.33
CA ASN A 328 27.84 -17.81 15.96
C ASN A 328 28.55 -16.53 15.53
N LYS A 329 29.22 -16.59 14.39
CA LYS A 329 29.90 -15.48 13.75
C LYS A 329 29.47 -15.44 12.30
N ASN A 330 29.04 -14.26 11.87
CA ASN A 330 28.71 -13.98 10.47
C ASN A 330 29.97 -13.55 9.71
N THR A 331 30.20 -14.18 8.56
CA THR A 331 31.24 -13.80 7.60
C THR A 331 30.58 -13.32 6.31
N TRP A 332 30.70 -12.02 6.03
CA TRP A 332 30.27 -11.43 4.76
C TRP A 332 31.30 -11.67 3.66
N LEU A 333 30.84 -12.04 2.47
CA LEU A 333 31.64 -12.30 1.29
C LEU A 333 31.27 -11.30 0.17
N GLU A 334 31.54 -11.70 -1.08
CA GLU A 334 31.28 -10.86 -2.25
C GLU A 334 29.79 -10.66 -2.56
N PRO A 335 29.43 -9.56 -3.24
CA PRO A 335 28.07 -9.35 -3.73
C PRO A 335 27.61 -10.46 -4.69
N VAL A 336 26.31 -10.75 -4.67
CA VAL A 336 25.66 -11.57 -5.70
C VAL A 336 25.60 -10.75 -6.99
N SER A 337 26.32 -11.20 -8.02
CA SER A 337 26.35 -10.50 -9.31
C SER A 337 24.94 -10.40 -9.92
N ASP A 338 24.69 -9.36 -10.71
CA ASP A 338 23.39 -9.21 -11.39
C ASP A 338 23.09 -10.40 -12.32
N ALA A 339 24.12 -11.01 -12.92
CA ALA A 339 23.99 -12.19 -13.75
C ALA A 339 23.56 -13.42 -12.93
N ASP A 340 24.18 -13.66 -11.77
CA ASP A 340 23.81 -14.78 -10.89
C ASP A 340 22.42 -14.58 -10.32
N TYR A 341 22.08 -13.36 -9.89
CA TYR A 341 20.73 -13.04 -9.40
C TYR A 341 19.67 -13.24 -10.48
N LYS A 342 19.92 -12.75 -11.70
CA LYS A 342 19.01 -12.97 -12.84
C LYS A 342 18.87 -14.45 -13.15
N ALA A 343 19.96 -15.22 -13.17
CA ALA A 343 19.90 -16.66 -13.40
C ALA A 343 19.07 -17.36 -12.31
N ALA A 344 19.28 -17.03 -11.04
CA ALA A 344 18.56 -17.59 -9.89
C ALA A 344 17.05 -17.26 -9.89
N THR A 345 16.66 -16.11 -10.45
CA THR A 345 15.27 -15.61 -10.43
C THR A 345 14.53 -15.74 -11.76
N SER A 346 15.21 -16.19 -12.82
CA SER A 346 14.67 -16.28 -14.19
C SER A 346 13.67 -17.40 -14.44
N GLY A 347 13.46 -18.31 -13.48
CA GLY A 347 12.64 -19.51 -13.69
C GLY A 347 11.69 -19.78 -12.53
N LYS A 348 10.39 -19.75 -12.86
CA LYS A 348 9.20 -20.14 -12.07
C LYS A 348 8.55 -18.99 -11.34
#